data_AF-Q9SWV3-F1
#
_entry.id   AF-Q9SWV3-F1
#
_cell.length_a   1.000
_cell.length_b   1.000
_cell.length_c   1.000
_cell.angle_alpha   90.00
_cell.angle_beta   90.00
_cell.angle_gamma   90.00
#
_symmetry.space_group_name_H-M   'P 1'
#
loop_
_entity.id
_entity.type
_entity.pdbx_description
1 polymer ?
#
loop_
_entity_poly.entity_id
_entity_poly.type
_entity_poly.pdbx_seq_one_letter_code
_entity_poly.pdbx_strand_id
1 'polypeptide(L)' 'AGIGPGVYDIHSPRIPSTEEIAVRVNKMLAVLDTNILWVNPDCGLKTRKYTEVKPALQNMVSAAKTIR' A
#
# COMPACT_ATOMS: atom_id res chain seq x y z
N ALA A 1 -14.50 -1.24 13.35
CA ALA A 1 -13.12 -0.71 13.26
C ALA A 1 -12.41 -1.49 12.15
N GLY A 2 -11.63 -0.82 11.30
CA GLY A 2 -10.87 -1.48 10.21
C GLY A 2 -9.42 -1.78 10.62
N ILE A 3 -8.73 -2.58 9.79
CA ILE A 3 -7.33 -2.98 9.95
C ILE A 3 -6.60 -2.65 8.65
N GLY A 4 -5.40 -2.07 8.75
CA GLY A 4 -4.58 -1.68 7.61
C GLY A 4 -3.15 -2.21 7.71
N PRO A 5 -2.92 -3.50 7.37
CA PRO A 5 -1.57 -4.03 7.29
C PRO A 5 -0.81 -3.30 6.19
N GLY A 6 0.39 -2.79 6.50
CA GLY A 6 1.16 -1.98 5.57
C GLY A 6 1.50 -2.73 4.27
N VAL A 7 1.37 -2.04 3.13
CA VAL A 7 1.65 -2.60 1.79
C VAL A 7 2.91 -2.02 1.15
N TYR A 8 3.51 -1.04 1.81
CA TYR A 8 4.67 -0.28 1.35
C TYR A 8 5.67 -0.14 2.50
N ASP A 9 6.80 -0.83 2.36
CA ASP A 9 7.96 -0.72 3.25
C ASP A 9 8.61 0.66 3.09
N ILE A 10 8.29 1.54 4.04
CA ILE A 10 8.80 2.90 4.09
C ILE A 10 10.25 2.98 4.53
N HIS A 11 10.91 1.89 4.94
CA HIS A 11 12.32 1.89 5.33
C HIS A 11 13.25 1.67 4.13
N SER A 12 12.71 1.15 3.02
CA SER A 12 13.38 1.05 1.73
C SER A 12 13.17 2.32 0.88
N PRO A 13 14.18 2.79 0.12
CA PRO A 13 13.99 3.85 -0.88
C PRO A 13 13.29 3.34 -2.16
N ARG A 14 13.00 2.04 -2.25
CA ARG A 14 12.41 1.41 -3.43
C ARG A 14 10.95 1.85 -3.59
N ILE A 15 10.59 2.22 -4.82
CA ILE A 15 9.21 2.51 -5.19
C ILE A 15 8.54 1.19 -5.63
N PRO A 16 7.58 0.64 -4.87
CA PRO A 16 6.84 -0.55 -5.30
C PRO A 16 5.95 -0.24 -6.51
N SER A 17 5.79 -1.19 -7.43
CA SER A 17 4.87 -1.05 -8.56
C SER A 17 3.42 -1.22 -8.11
N THR A 18 2.48 -0.78 -8.95
CA THR A 18 1.04 -0.96 -8.73
C THR A 18 0.67 -2.43 -8.60
N GLU A 19 1.25 -3.28 -9.45
CA GLU A 19 0.98 -4.73 -9.49
C GLU A 19 1.47 -5.40 -8.21
N GLU A 20 2.65 -5.03 -7.71
CA GLU A 20 3.18 -5.58 -6.48
C GLU A 20 2.28 -5.25 -5.27
N ILE A 21 1.80 -4.01 -5.21
CA ILE A 21 0.86 -3.59 -4.16
C ILE A 21 -0.46 -4.35 -4.29
N ALA A 22 -1.00 -4.48 -5.52
CA ALA A 22 -2.24 -5.20 -5.75
C ALA A 22 -2.12 -6.68 -5.33
N VAL A 23 -0.99 -7.33 -5.61
CA VAL A 23 -0.72 -8.70 -5.13
C VAL A 23 -0.71 -8.76 -3.60
N ARG A 24 -0.12 -7.79 -2.90
CA ARG A 24 -0.15 -7.76 -1.42
C ARG A 24 -1.57 -7.58 -0.89
N VAL A 25 -2.34 -6.64 -1.45
CA VAL A 25 -3.73 -6.39 -1.05
C VAL A 25 -4.59 -7.62 -1.28
N ASN A 26 -4.47 -8.31 -2.42
CA ASN A 26 -5.20 -9.54 -2.70
C ASN A 26 -4.85 -10.68 -1.71
N LYS A 27 -3.59 -10.77 -1.28
CA LYS A 27 -3.20 -11.72 -0.21
C LYS A 27 -3.87 -11.39 1.12
N MET A 28 -4.02 -10.11 1.45
CA MET A 28 -4.73 -9.69 2.66
C MET A 28 -6.23 -9.98 2.56
N LEU A 29 -6.84 -9.75 1.40
CA LEU A 29 -8.25 -10.06 1.12
C LEU A 29 -8.56 -11.57 1.16
N ALA A 30 -7.56 -12.43 0.96
CA ALA A 30 -7.74 -13.87 1.15
C ALA A 30 -7.97 -14.28 2.61
N VAL A 31 -7.72 -13.36 3.57
CA VAL A 31 -7.81 -13.62 5.02
C VAL A 31 -8.74 -12.63 5.73
N LEU A 32 -8.85 -11.40 5.22
CA LEU A 32 -9.61 -10.30 5.81
C LEU A 32 -10.76 -9.89 4.89
N ASP A 33 -11.92 -9.58 5.48
CA ASP A 33 -13.05 -9.04 4.73
C ASP A 33 -12.71 -7.68 4.11
N THR A 34 -13.21 -7.45 2.90
CA THR A 34 -12.99 -6.19 2.15
C THR A 34 -13.47 -4.96 2.91
N ASN A 35 -14.52 -5.10 3.73
CA ASN A 35 -15.12 -4.00 4.49
C ASN A 35 -14.28 -3.56 5.70
N ILE A 36 -13.29 -4.37 6.12
CA ILE A 36 -12.41 -4.04 7.24
C ILE A 36 -11.01 -3.68 6.78
N LEU A 37 -10.62 -3.99 5.54
CA LEU A 37 -9.26 -3.76 5.05
C LEU A 37 -9.03 -2.31 4.60
N TRP A 38 -7.99 -1.69 5.14
CA TRP A 38 -7.45 -0.41 4.69
C TRP A 38 -6.09 -0.61 3.99
N VAL A 39 -5.80 0.23 3.00
CA VAL A 39 -4.53 0.22 2.26
C VAL A 39 -3.71 1.44 2.68
N ASN A 40 -2.59 1.20 3.36
CA ASN A 40 -1.69 2.24 3.85
C ASN A 40 -0.22 1.77 3.84
N PRO A 41 0.76 2.70 3.98
CA PRO A 41 2.16 2.33 4.20
C PRO A 41 2.38 1.68 5.56
N ASP A 42 3.57 1.07 5.75
CA ASP A 42 3.96 0.42 7.00
C ASP A 42 4.05 1.40 8.19
N CYS A 43 4.50 2.63 7.94
CA CYS A 43 4.63 3.67 8.95
C CYS A 43 4.60 5.08 8.32
N GLY A 44 4.96 6.10 9.12
CA GLY A 44 5.08 7.47 8.65
C GLY A 44 6.21 7.68 7.65
N LEU A 45 6.07 8.70 6.79
CA LEU A 45 6.96 8.95 5.65
C LEU A 45 8.07 9.98 5.94
N LYS A 46 8.31 10.33 7.21
CA LYS A 46 9.23 11.41 7.63
C LYS A 46 10.65 11.25 7.08
N THR A 47 11.09 10.01 6.88
CA THR A 47 12.46 9.68 6.44
C THR A 47 12.59 9.55 4.92
N ARG A 48 11.49 9.71 4.15
CA ARG A 48 11.46 9.49 2.70
C ARG A 48 11.46 10.81 1.92
N LYS A 49 11.95 10.75 0.68
CA LYS A 49 11.99 11.91 -0.22
C LYS A 49 10.71 12.00 -1.05
N TYR A 50 10.31 13.21 -1.44
CA TYR A 50 9.13 13.40 -2.30
C TYR A 50 9.19 12.66 -3.64
N THR A 51 10.40 12.49 -4.20
CA THR A 51 10.64 11.73 -5.43
C THR A 51 10.39 10.23 -5.27
N GLU A 52 10.43 9.72 -4.04
CA GLU A 52 10.12 8.32 -3.67
C GLU A 52 8.64 8.21 -3.28
N VAL A 53 8.17 9.13 -2.43
CA VAL A 53 6.84 9.09 -1.81
C VAL A 53 5.73 9.28 -2.83
N LYS A 54 5.80 10.30 -3.68
CA LYS A 54 4.72 10.60 -4.65
C LYS A 54 4.40 9.41 -5.55
N PRO A 55 5.36 8.80 -6.27
CA PRO A 55 5.06 7.66 -7.12
C PRO A 55 4.64 6.43 -6.31
N ALA A 56 5.22 6.16 -5.13
CA ALA A 56 4.80 5.04 -4.30
C ALA A 56 3.33 5.15 -3.85
N LEU A 57 2.91 6.35 -3.40
CA LEU A 57 1.51 6.60 -3.02
C LEU A 57 0.56 6.58 -4.22
N GLN A 58 0.99 7.09 -5.39
CA GLN A 58 0.21 7.00 -6.63
C GLN A 58 -0.03 5.55 -7.05
N ASN A 59 0.99 4.71 -6.97
CA ASN A 59 0.89 3.28 -7.26
C ASN A 59 -0.04 2.59 -6.25
N MET A 60 0.05 2.95 -4.96
CA MET A 60 -0.80 2.40 -3.90
C MET A 60 -2.28 2.74 -4.11
N VAL A 61 -2.59 3.99 -4.43
CA VAL A 61 -3.96 4.42 -4.74
C VAL A 61 -4.47 3.76 -6.02
N SER A 62 -3.62 3.63 -7.04
CA SER A 62 -3.98 2.94 -8.29
C SER A 62 -4.32 1.47 -8.04
N ALA A 63 -3.51 0.78 -7.25
CA ALA A 63 -3.74 -0.63 -6.89
C ALA A 63 -5.08 -0.80 -6.16
N ALA A 64 -5.37 0.07 -5.19
CA ALA A 64 -6.65 0.06 -4.47
C ALA A 64 -7.84 0.31 -5.41
N LYS A 65 -7.70 1.21 -6.39
CA LYS A 65 -8.75 1.48 -7.39
C LYS A 65 -8.99 0.30 -8.34
N THR A 66 -7.96 -0.46 -8.68
CA THR A 66 -8.10 -1.63 -9.56
C THR A 66 -8.82 -2.80 -8.89
N ILE A 67 -8.73 -2.90 -7.56
CA ILE A 67 -9.35 -4.00 -6.78
C ILE A 67 -10.80 -3.69 -6.38
N ARG A 68 -11.16 -2.41 -6.32
CA ARG A 68 -12.49 -1.93 -5.92
C ARG A 68 -13.55 -2.22 -6.98
#